data_AF-A0A9P2G6S8-F1
#
_entry.id   AF-A0A9P2G6S8-F1
#
_cell.length_a   1.000
_cell.length_b   1.000
_cell.length_c   1.000
_cell.angle_alpha   90.00
_cell.angle_beta   90.00
_cell.angle_gamma   90.00
#
_symmetry.space_group_name_H-M   'P 1'
#
loop_
_entity.id
_entity.type
_entity.pdbx_description
1 polymer ?
#
loop_
_entity_poly.entity_id
_entity_poly.type
_entity_poly.pdbx_seq_one_letter_code
_entity_poly.pdbx_strand_id
1 'polypeptide(L)'
;MKYYSIGEFATKIGKTVQTLRNWDKNETLKPSHITNGGTRYYSQEQLNHFLGLKSEVQLNKKTIGYCRVSSHKQKDDLERQIENVKTYMFARGYQFEIITDIGSGINYNKKGLNQLMDMITNSEVDKVVILYKDRLIRFGFELIENLCNKYGTTIEIIDNTEKSEEQELVEDLIQIVTVFSCRLQGKRANKAKKMIKELIEDDTFKES
;
A
#
# COMPACT_ATOMS: atom_id res chain seq x y z
N MET A 1 -21.38 -21.58 9.06
CA MET A 1 -21.74 -21.16 7.67
C MET A 1 -23.25 -21.03 7.56
N LYS A 2 -23.75 -19.92 7.02
CA LYS A 2 -25.19 -19.68 6.86
C LYS A 2 -25.65 -20.14 5.48
N TYR A 3 -26.74 -20.90 5.44
CA TYR A 3 -27.35 -21.41 4.22
C TYR A 3 -28.75 -20.84 4.05
N TYR A 4 -29.15 -20.66 2.80
CA TYR A 4 -30.45 -20.13 2.41
C TYR A 4 -31.18 -21.17 1.58
N SER A 5 -32.46 -21.39 1.89
CA SER A 5 -33.34 -22.13 0.98
C SER A 5 -33.47 -21.38 -0.35
N ILE A 6 -33.84 -22.10 -1.41
CA ILE A 6 -34.03 -21.49 -2.75
C ILE A 6 -34.98 -20.28 -2.73
N GLY A 7 -36.02 -20.30 -1.88
CA GLY A 7 -36.96 -19.18 -1.73
C GLY A 7 -36.30 -17.96 -1.10
N GLU A 8 -35.62 -18.14 0.03
CA GLU A 8 -34.92 -17.07 0.73
C GLU A 8 -33.81 -16.46 -0.12
N PHE A 9 -33.06 -17.31 -0.86
CA PHE A 9 -32.02 -16.84 -1.77
C PHE A 9 -32.60 -16.03 -2.92
N ALA A 10 -33.69 -16.50 -3.55
CA ALA A 10 -34.39 -15.79 -4.63
C ALA A 10 -34.84 -14.40 -4.20
N THR A 11 -35.45 -14.30 -3.01
CA THR A 11 -35.88 -13.01 -2.44
C THR A 11 -34.70 -12.06 -2.23
N LYS A 12 -33.56 -12.56 -1.75
CA LYS A 12 -32.37 -11.73 -1.49
C LYS A 12 -31.68 -11.21 -2.75
N ILE A 13 -31.71 -11.97 -3.84
CA ILE A 13 -31.11 -11.55 -5.13
C ILE A 13 -32.11 -10.84 -6.06
N GLY A 14 -33.36 -10.64 -5.63
CA GLY A 14 -34.40 -10.02 -6.44
C GLY A 14 -34.80 -10.83 -7.68
N LYS A 15 -34.76 -12.17 -7.60
CA LYS A 15 -35.14 -13.07 -8.71
C LYS A 15 -36.23 -14.03 -8.27
N THR A 16 -36.81 -14.74 -9.24
CA THR A 16 -37.80 -15.79 -8.96
C THR A 16 -37.12 -17.13 -8.65
N VAL A 17 -37.80 -17.98 -7.87
CA VAL A 17 -37.37 -19.37 -7.63
C VAL A 17 -37.18 -20.15 -8.95
N GLN A 18 -38.02 -19.88 -9.95
CA GLN A 18 -37.92 -20.53 -11.26
C GLN A 18 -36.63 -20.14 -12.00
N THR A 19 -36.20 -18.88 -11.88
CA THR A 19 -34.91 -18.42 -12.44
C THR A 19 -33.74 -19.21 -11.86
N LEU A 20 -33.72 -19.46 -10.55
CA LEU A 20 -32.68 -20.26 -9.89
C LEU A 20 -32.69 -21.73 -10.35
N ARG A 21 -33.88 -22.31 -10.57
CA ARG A 21 -34.00 -23.67 -11.13
C ARG A 21 -33.47 -23.77 -12.56
N ASN A 22 -33.72 -22.74 -13.38
CA ASN A 22 -33.19 -22.68 -14.74
C ASN A 22 -31.65 -22.54 -14.72
N TRP A 23 -31.09 -21.77 -13.79
CA TRP A 23 -29.64 -21.63 -13.64
C TRP A 23 -28.94 -22.89 -13.16
N ASP A 24 -29.59 -23.68 -12.30
CA ASP A 24 -29.11 -25.01 -11.92
C ASP A 24 -29.06 -25.93 -13.15
N LYS A 25 -30.11 -25.92 -13.99
CA LYS A 25 -30.20 -26.72 -15.21
C LYS A 25 -29.19 -26.32 -16.29
N ASN A 26 -28.92 -25.01 -16.41
CA ASN A 26 -28.00 -24.45 -17.41
C ASN A 26 -26.57 -24.27 -16.88
N GLU A 27 -26.25 -24.87 -15.73
CA GLU A 27 -24.94 -24.81 -15.06
C GLU A 27 -24.41 -23.42 -14.73
N THR A 28 -25.27 -22.40 -14.77
CA THR A 28 -24.91 -21.00 -14.49
C THR A 28 -24.71 -20.76 -12.99
N LEU A 29 -25.48 -21.44 -12.14
CA LEU A 29 -25.35 -21.37 -10.68
C LEU A 29 -25.87 -22.66 -10.04
N LYS A 30 -24.96 -23.52 -9.57
CA LYS A 30 -25.32 -24.77 -8.87
C LYS A 30 -25.53 -24.51 -7.37
N PRO A 31 -26.51 -25.16 -6.72
CA PRO A 31 -26.69 -25.08 -5.28
C PRO A 31 -25.48 -25.65 -4.52
N SER A 32 -25.18 -25.09 -3.36
CA SER A 32 -24.07 -25.57 -2.51
C SER A 32 -24.33 -26.96 -1.95
N HIS A 33 -25.58 -27.26 -1.60
CA HIS A 33 -26.00 -28.61 -1.27
C HIS A 33 -27.47 -28.85 -1.61
N ILE A 34 -27.80 -30.11 -1.83
CA ILE A 34 -29.16 -30.59 -2.07
C ILE A 34 -29.45 -31.62 -0.99
N THR A 35 -30.53 -31.40 -0.24
CA THR A 35 -30.98 -32.37 0.77
C THR A 35 -31.55 -33.61 0.11
N ASN A 36 -31.65 -34.73 0.85
CA ASN A 36 -32.26 -35.97 0.36
C ASN A 36 -33.71 -35.76 -0.14
N GLY A 37 -34.41 -34.73 0.34
CA GLY A 37 -35.74 -34.32 -0.12
C GLY A 37 -35.75 -33.40 -1.35
N GLY A 38 -34.63 -33.19 -2.04
CA GLY A 38 -34.53 -32.40 -3.26
C GLY A 38 -34.56 -30.87 -3.06
N THR A 39 -34.53 -30.40 -1.81
CA THR A 39 -34.49 -28.97 -1.51
C THR A 39 -33.08 -28.45 -1.70
N ARG A 40 -32.96 -27.38 -2.51
CA ARG A 40 -31.71 -26.72 -2.87
C ARG A 40 -31.39 -25.63 -1.85
N TYR A 41 -30.14 -25.63 -1.40
CA TYR A 41 -29.60 -24.62 -0.51
C TYR A 41 -28.41 -23.92 -1.13
N TYR A 42 -28.37 -22.60 -0.94
CA TYR A 42 -27.30 -21.73 -1.43
C TYR A 42 -26.54 -21.15 -0.24
N SER A 43 -25.22 -21.04 -0.35
CA SER A 43 -24.39 -20.52 0.74
C SER A 43 -24.41 -18.98 0.77
N GLN A 44 -24.03 -18.41 1.92
CA GLN A 44 -23.75 -16.97 2.03
C GLN A 44 -22.72 -16.48 1.01
N GLU A 45 -21.70 -17.30 0.69
CA GLU A 45 -20.66 -16.94 -0.29
C GLU A 45 -21.24 -16.79 -1.70
N GLN A 46 -22.14 -17.69 -2.11
CA GLN A 46 -22.83 -17.61 -3.40
C GLN A 46 -23.72 -16.37 -3.49
N LEU A 47 -24.35 -15.99 -2.37
CA LEU A 47 -25.19 -14.80 -2.29
C LEU A 47 -24.35 -13.54 -2.49
N ASN A 48 -23.23 -13.45 -1.77
CA ASN A 48 -22.31 -12.34 -1.86
C ASN A 48 -21.75 -12.21 -3.29
N HIS A 49 -21.23 -13.31 -3.85
CA HIS A 49 -20.74 -13.34 -5.23
C HIS A 49 -21.78 -12.82 -6.24
N PHE A 50 -23.05 -13.23 -6.09
CA PHE A 50 -24.13 -12.81 -6.99
C PHE A 50 -24.53 -11.33 -6.81
N LEU A 51 -24.54 -10.82 -5.59
CA LEU A 51 -24.90 -9.43 -5.30
C LEU A 51 -23.81 -8.42 -5.72
N GLY A 52 -22.68 -8.87 -6.29
CA GLY A 52 -21.53 -8.01 -6.57
C GLY A 52 -20.90 -7.43 -5.31
N LEU A 53 -21.44 -7.79 -4.15
CA LEU A 53 -20.77 -7.79 -2.87
C LEU A 53 -19.70 -8.86 -3.01
N LYS A 54 -18.59 -8.57 -3.72
CA LYS A 54 -17.34 -9.29 -3.50
C LYS A 54 -17.31 -9.48 -2.01
N SER A 55 -17.50 -10.72 -1.55
CA SER A 55 -17.34 -10.98 -0.14
C SER A 55 -16.01 -10.32 0.19
N GLU A 56 -15.96 -9.71 1.34
CA GLU A 56 -14.84 -9.91 2.24
C GLU A 56 -14.57 -11.43 2.36
N VAL A 57 -14.24 -12.11 1.26
CA VAL A 57 -13.12 -13.01 1.27
C VAL A 57 -12.05 -12.05 1.71
N GLN A 58 -11.77 -12.09 3.01
CA GLN A 58 -10.40 -11.98 3.45
C GLN A 58 -9.62 -12.95 2.54
N LEU A 59 -9.29 -12.50 1.31
CA LEU A 59 -7.91 -12.56 0.86
C LEU A 59 -7.17 -12.19 2.13
N ASN A 60 -6.33 -13.07 2.65
CA ASN A 60 -5.53 -12.82 3.84
C ASN A 60 -4.72 -11.55 3.56
N LYS A 61 -5.36 -10.39 3.70
CA LYS A 61 -4.88 -9.13 3.22
C LYS A 61 -3.85 -8.78 4.25
N LYS A 62 -2.62 -8.68 3.79
CA LYS A 62 -1.50 -8.53 4.68
C LYS A 62 -1.51 -7.12 5.22
N THR A 63 -1.10 -6.99 6.47
CA THR A 63 -0.64 -5.69 6.96
C THR A 63 0.84 -5.58 6.59
N ILE A 64 1.25 -4.49 5.96
CA ILE A 64 2.64 -4.28 5.57
C ILE A 64 3.24 -3.16 6.39
N GLY A 65 4.35 -3.39 7.06
CA GLY A 65 5.17 -2.32 7.62
C GLY A 65 6.18 -1.85 6.58
N TYR A 66 6.23 -0.56 6.26
CA TYR A 66 7.21 0.01 5.34
C TYR A 66 8.21 0.89 6.08
N CYS A 67 9.50 0.56 5.95
CA CYS A 67 10.60 1.29 6.61
C CYS A 67 11.63 1.75 5.56
N ARG A 68 12.19 2.95 5.73
CA ARG A 68 13.15 3.52 4.77
C ARG A 68 14.17 4.41 5.45
N VAL A 69 15.39 4.35 4.95
CA VAL A 69 16.45 5.34 5.21
C VAL A 69 17.04 5.85 3.90
N SER A 70 17.65 7.03 3.91
CA SER A 70 18.18 7.66 2.69
C SER A 70 19.50 7.04 2.21
N SER A 71 20.33 6.54 3.13
CA SER A 71 21.68 6.03 2.86
C SER A 71 21.98 4.74 3.60
N HIS A 72 22.90 3.93 3.04
CA HIS A 72 23.44 2.75 3.71
C HIS A 72 24.15 3.06 5.03
N LYS A 73 24.62 4.30 5.21
CA LYS A 73 25.24 4.74 6.47
C LYS A 73 24.24 4.76 7.64
N GLN A 74 22.95 4.87 7.34
CA GLN A 74 21.86 4.91 8.32
C GLN A 74 21.25 3.52 8.56
N LYS A 75 22.00 2.43 8.29
CA LYS A 75 21.48 1.06 8.44
C LYS A 75 21.03 0.76 9.88
N ASP A 76 21.77 1.22 10.86
CA ASP A 76 21.43 1.02 12.28
C ASP A 76 20.12 1.74 12.63
N ASP A 77 19.84 2.89 12.02
CA ASP A 77 18.56 3.59 12.18
C ASP A 77 17.43 2.82 11.51
N LEU A 78 17.66 2.25 10.32
CA LEU A 78 16.68 1.39 9.66
C LEU A 78 16.28 0.20 10.54
N GLU A 79 17.24 -0.44 11.21
CA GLU A 79 16.97 -1.55 12.12
C GLU A 79 16.12 -1.12 13.33
N ARG A 80 16.40 0.05 13.91
CA ARG A 80 15.58 0.65 14.98
C ARG A 80 14.16 0.98 14.50
N GLN A 81 14.03 1.55 13.29
CA GLN A 81 12.72 1.82 12.70
C GLN A 81 11.90 0.54 12.53
N ILE A 82 12.53 -0.52 12.01
CA ILE A 82 11.89 -1.84 11.84
C ILE A 82 11.43 -2.38 13.20
N GLU A 83 12.26 -2.30 14.24
CA GLU A 83 11.90 -2.79 15.58
C GLU A 83 10.73 -2.01 16.20
N ASN A 84 10.71 -0.69 16.04
CA ASN A 84 9.61 0.16 16.51
C ASN A 84 8.29 -0.20 15.80
N VAL A 85 8.33 -0.33 14.46
CA VAL A 85 7.16 -0.73 13.66
C VAL A 85 6.70 -2.13 14.04
N LYS A 86 7.62 -3.10 14.19
CA LYS A 86 7.29 -4.46 14.63
C LYS A 86 6.61 -4.46 16.00
N THR A 87 7.18 -3.77 16.97
CA THR A 87 6.64 -3.70 18.34
C THR A 87 5.21 -3.12 18.33
N TYR A 88 4.99 -2.06 17.56
CA TYR A 88 3.66 -1.49 17.38
C TYR A 88 2.67 -2.48 16.76
N MET A 89 3.07 -3.16 15.69
CA MET A 89 2.21 -4.11 14.99
C MET A 89 1.92 -5.37 15.82
N PHE A 90 2.89 -5.85 16.61
CA PHE A 90 2.69 -6.93 17.57
C PHE A 90 1.71 -6.52 18.67
N ALA A 91 1.84 -5.31 19.22
CA ALA A 91 0.91 -4.80 20.24
C ALA A 91 -0.53 -4.67 19.72
N ARG A 92 -0.70 -4.39 18.41
CA ARG A 92 -2.01 -4.38 17.72
C ARG A 92 -2.53 -5.76 17.35
N GLY A 93 -1.72 -6.82 17.47
CA GLY A 93 -2.09 -8.19 17.11
C GLY A 93 -2.20 -8.42 15.59
N TYR A 94 -1.51 -7.61 14.79
CA TYR A 94 -1.54 -7.75 13.33
C TYR A 94 -0.66 -8.92 12.86
N GLN A 95 -1.11 -9.63 11.82
CA GLN A 95 -0.21 -10.45 11.01
C GLN A 95 0.40 -9.58 9.92
N PHE A 96 1.73 -9.49 9.91
CA PHE A 96 2.40 -8.52 9.08
C PHE A 96 3.66 -9.02 8.39
N GLU A 97 4.01 -8.32 7.31
CA GLU A 97 5.27 -8.44 6.59
C GLU A 97 5.97 -7.08 6.56
N ILE A 98 7.29 -7.05 6.60
CA ILE A 98 8.07 -5.81 6.61
C ILE A 98 8.77 -5.67 5.26
N ILE A 99 8.56 -4.52 4.61
CA ILE A 99 9.27 -4.11 3.41
C ILE A 99 10.20 -2.95 3.80
N THR A 100 11.44 -3.03 3.32
CA THR A 100 12.47 -2.03 3.60
C THR A 100 13.08 -1.51 2.33
N ASP A 101 13.44 -0.23 2.31
CA ASP A 101 14.24 0.36 1.25
C ASP A 101 15.37 1.22 1.79
N ILE A 102 16.44 1.30 0.99
CA ILE A 102 17.54 2.25 1.20
C ILE A 102 17.60 3.15 -0.03
N GLY A 103 17.42 4.45 0.20
CA GLY A 103 17.44 5.47 -0.84
C GLY A 103 16.56 6.68 -0.49
N SER A 104 16.81 7.78 -1.19
CA SER A 104 16.10 9.04 -0.99
C SER A 104 14.56 8.91 -1.04
N GLY A 105 13.89 9.76 -0.26
CA GLY A 105 12.43 9.87 -0.22
C GLY A 105 11.81 10.39 -1.52
N ILE A 106 12.61 10.97 -2.44
CA ILE A 106 12.13 11.47 -3.73
C ILE A 106 12.27 10.45 -4.87
N ASN A 107 12.98 9.34 -4.64
CA ASN A 107 13.12 8.27 -5.63
C ASN A 107 11.88 7.36 -5.58
N TYR A 108 11.00 7.46 -6.58
CA TYR A 108 9.78 6.63 -6.63
C TYR A 108 10.01 5.22 -7.20
N ASN A 109 11.18 4.92 -7.74
CA ASN A 109 11.48 3.63 -8.39
C ASN A 109 12.27 2.66 -7.49
N LYS A 110 12.08 2.76 -6.17
CA LYS A 110 12.72 1.86 -5.21
C LYS A 110 12.07 0.47 -5.27
N LYS A 111 12.86 -0.58 -5.04
CA LYS A 111 12.38 -1.96 -5.19
C LYS A 111 11.28 -2.28 -4.19
N GLY A 112 11.44 -1.92 -2.92
CA GLY A 112 10.44 -2.15 -1.89
C GLY A 112 9.17 -1.32 -2.12
N LEU A 113 9.30 -0.05 -2.51
CA LEU A 113 8.16 0.80 -2.86
C LEU A 113 7.38 0.23 -4.04
N ASN A 114 8.06 -0.16 -5.13
CA ASN A 114 7.39 -0.78 -6.28
C ASN A 114 6.68 -2.09 -5.89
N GLN A 115 7.33 -2.94 -5.10
CA GLN A 115 6.72 -4.16 -4.58
C GLN A 115 5.46 -3.84 -3.75
N LEU A 116 5.52 -2.85 -2.87
CA LEU A 116 4.37 -2.40 -2.08
C LEU A 116 3.22 -1.93 -2.98
N MET A 117 3.53 -1.14 -4.02
CA MET A 117 2.55 -0.65 -4.97
C MET A 117 1.90 -1.77 -5.79
N ASP A 118 2.68 -2.76 -6.22
CA ASP A 118 2.16 -3.94 -6.91
C ASP A 118 1.20 -4.74 -6.00
N MET A 119 1.58 -4.94 -4.73
CA MET A 119 0.71 -5.62 -3.76
C MET A 119 -0.59 -4.85 -3.48
N ILE A 120 -0.53 -3.51 -3.41
CA ILE A 120 -1.72 -2.65 -3.23
C ILE A 120 -2.65 -2.76 -4.45
N THR A 121 -2.09 -2.65 -5.66
CA THR A 121 -2.89 -2.73 -6.90
C THR A 121 -3.50 -4.11 -7.11
N ASN A 122 -2.85 -5.18 -6.65
CA ASN A 122 -3.40 -6.54 -6.61
C ASN A 122 -4.43 -6.76 -5.48
N SER A 123 -4.73 -5.72 -4.68
CA SER A 123 -5.66 -5.79 -3.54
C SER A 123 -5.26 -6.80 -2.45
N GLU A 124 -3.97 -7.05 -2.31
CA GLU A 124 -3.41 -8.01 -1.33
C GLU A 124 -3.10 -7.36 0.02
N VAL A 125 -3.17 -6.03 0.12
CA VAL A 125 -2.79 -5.25 1.30
C VAL A 125 -4.02 -4.60 1.92
N ASP A 126 -4.23 -4.83 3.22
CA ASP A 126 -5.31 -4.17 3.97
C ASP A 126 -4.84 -2.83 4.54
N LYS A 127 -3.61 -2.83 5.06
CA LYS A 127 -3.07 -1.72 5.82
C LYS A 127 -1.57 -1.62 5.61
N VAL A 128 -1.10 -0.39 5.44
CA VAL A 128 0.31 -0.04 5.38
C VAL A 128 0.65 0.75 6.64
N VAL A 129 1.57 0.26 7.45
CA VAL A 129 2.04 0.91 8.67
C VAL A 129 3.38 1.56 8.40
N ILE A 130 3.50 2.84 8.68
CA ILE A 130 4.74 3.62 8.56
C ILE A 130 5.03 4.36 9.86
N LEU A 131 6.31 4.57 10.16
CA LEU A 131 6.70 5.29 11.36
C LEU A 131 6.32 6.78 11.28
N TYR A 132 6.80 7.46 10.23
CA TYR A 132 6.50 8.86 9.92
C TYR A 132 6.04 9.00 8.46
N LYS A 133 5.32 10.08 8.13
CA LYS A 133 4.79 10.36 6.78
C LYS A 133 5.87 10.34 5.69
N ASP A 134 7.04 10.92 5.99
CA ASP A 134 8.16 11.08 5.05
C ASP A 134 8.98 9.80 4.82
N ARG A 135 8.77 8.76 5.63
CA ARG A 135 9.43 7.46 5.45
C ARG A 135 8.90 6.74 4.22
N LEU A 136 7.61 6.91 3.90
CA LEU A 136 7.03 6.37 2.67
C LEU A 136 7.61 7.10 1.44
N ILE A 137 7.33 8.39 1.33
CA ILE A 137 7.81 9.28 0.27
C ILE A 137 7.88 10.72 0.78
N ARG A 138 8.81 11.52 0.23
CA ARG A 138 8.99 12.92 0.64
C ARG A 138 7.91 13.84 0.09
N PHE A 139 7.52 13.62 -1.16
CA PHE A 139 6.52 14.42 -1.88
C PHE A 139 5.49 13.51 -2.53
N GLY A 140 4.23 13.94 -2.56
CA GLY A 140 3.15 13.18 -3.19
C GLY A 140 2.54 12.10 -2.28
N PHE A 141 2.68 12.22 -0.96
CA PHE A 141 2.05 11.31 -0.01
C PHE A 141 0.53 11.20 -0.25
N GLU A 142 -0.12 12.34 -0.46
CA GLU A 142 -1.56 12.44 -0.71
C GLU A 142 -1.97 11.68 -1.98
N LEU A 143 -1.07 11.57 -2.97
CA LEU A 143 -1.33 10.78 -4.18
C LEU A 143 -1.34 9.28 -3.86
N ILE A 144 -0.37 8.81 -3.07
CA ILE A 144 -0.29 7.41 -2.67
C ILE A 144 -1.43 7.05 -1.72
N GLU A 145 -1.78 7.92 -0.78
CA GLU A 145 -2.92 7.75 0.11
C GLU A 145 -4.23 7.62 -0.68
N ASN A 146 -4.47 8.51 -1.65
CA ASN A 146 -5.63 8.42 -2.53
C ASN A 146 -5.65 7.14 -3.36
N LEU A 147 -4.49 6.65 -3.80
CA LEU A 147 -4.39 5.37 -4.50
C LEU A 147 -4.75 4.22 -3.56
N CYS A 148 -4.15 4.16 -2.37
CA CYS A 148 -4.42 3.15 -1.35
C CYS A 148 -5.93 3.08 -1.04
N ASN A 149 -6.56 4.23 -0.82
CA ASN A 149 -7.99 4.32 -0.54
C ASN A 149 -8.86 3.73 -1.67
N LYS A 150 -8.47 3.93 -2.94
CA LYS A 150 -9.20 3.34 -4.10
C LYS A 150 -9.11 1.81 -4.15
N TYR A 151 -8.01 1.23 -3.69
CA TYR A 151 -7.82 -0.23 -3.62
C TYR A 151 -8.25 -0.82 -2.25
N GLY A 152 -8.82 0.00 -1.37
CA GLY A 152 -9.26 -0.43 -0.04
C GLY A 152 -8.11 -0.79 0.89
N THR A 153 -6.99 -0.06 0.76
CA THR A 153 -5.83 -0.11 1.67
C THR A 153 -5.79 1.16 2.51
N THR A 154 -5.55 1.03 3.82
CA THR A 154 -5.42 2.17 4.73
C THR A 154 -3.96 2.42 5.12
N ILE A 155 -3.51 3.67 5.13
CA ILE A 155 -2.17 4.01 5.64
C ILE A 155 -2.29 4.43 7.10
N GLU A 156 -1.52 3.80 7.98
CA GLU A 156 -1.47 4.09 9.41
C GLU A 156 -0.08 4.61 9.77
N ILE A 157 -0.05 5.81 10.36
CA ILE A 157 1.17 6.49 10.78
C ILE A 157 1.31 6.32 12.29
N ILE A 158 2.43 5.77 12.75
CA ILE A 158 2.67 5.53 14.19
C ILE A 158 2.95 6.84 14.92
N ASP A 159 3.79 7.69 14.33
CA ASP A 159 4.21 8.96 14.92
C ASP A 159 3.94 10.11 13.93
N ASN A 160 3.12 11.06 14.37
CA ASN A 160 2.76 12.25 13.59
C ASN A 160 3.75 13.41 13.79
N THR A 161 4.84 13.20 14.54
CA THR A 161 5.91 14.20 14.64
C THR A 161 6.72 14.21 13.35
N GLU A 162 6.90 15.38 12.74
CA GLU A 162 7.76 15.55 11.57
C GLU A 162 9.23 15.55 11.98
N LYS A 163 9.76 14.37 12.33
CA LYS A 163 11.19 14.19 12.60
C LYS A 163 11.89 13.64 11.36
N SER A 164 12.12 14.52 10.38
CA SER A 164 13.11 14.22 9.34
C SER A 164 14.48 14.67 9.84
N GLU A 165 15.51 13.86 9.58
CA GLU A 165 16.89 14.33 9.74
C GLU A 165 17.12 15.53 8.79
N GLU A 166 17.65 16.64 9.31
CA GLU A 166 17.92 17.85 8.54
C GLU A 166 18.81 17.56 7.33
N GLN A 167 19.79 16.66 7.51
CA GLN A 167 20.69 16.20 6.45
C GLN A 167 19.92 15.56 5.28
N GLU A 168 18.94 14.70 5.55
CA GLU A 168 18.14 14.07 4.49
C GLU A 168 17.31 15.10 3.72
N LEU A 169 16.80 16.14 4.39
CA LEU A 169 16.04 17.21 3.73
C LEU A 169 16.93 18.02 2.79
N VAL A 170 18.15 18.35 3.22
CA VAL A 170 19.14 19.05 2.40
C VAL A 170 19.55 18.20 1.20
N GLU A 171 19.82 16.91 1.39
CA GLU A 171 20.15 15.99 0.30
C GLU A 171 19.02 15.90 -0.73
N ASP A 172 17.76 15.76 -0.28
CA ASP A 172 16.60 15.70 -1.16
C ASP A 172 16.41 17.02 -1.92
N LEU A 173 16.65 18.17 -1.29
CA LEU A 173 16.61 19.48 -1.95
C LEU A 173 17.70 19.61 -3.02
N ILE A 174 18.95 19.21 -2.70
CA ILE A 174 20.06 19.23 -3.66
C ILE A 174 19.74 18.34 -4.86
N GLN A 175 19.15 17.15 -4.65
CA GLN A 175 18.74 16.28 -5.74
C GLN A 175 17.67 16.92 -6.63
N ILE A 176 16.65 17.57 -6.03
CA ILE A 176 15.62 18.31 -6.77
C ILE A 176 16.28 19.41 -7.62
N VAL A 177 17.08 20.28 -6.99
CA VAL A 177 17.78 21.38 -7.68
C VAL A 177 18.67 20.85 -8.80
N THR A 178 19.34 19.71 -8.59
CA THR A 178 20.19 19.06 -9.59
C THR A 178 19.38 18.58 -10.79
N VAL A 179 18.25 17.90 -10.56
CA VAL A 179 17.37 17.43 -11.65
C VAL A 179 16.83 18.61 -12.46
N PHE A 180 16.36 19.67 -11.80
CA PHE A 180 15.90 20.88 -12.48
C PHE A 180 17.04 21.60 -13.21
N SER A 181 18.22 21.66 -12.61
CA SER A 181 19.41 22.23 -13.23
C SER A 181 19.80 21.46 -14.49
N CYS A 182 19.81 20.13 -14.48
CA CYS A 182 20.07 19.31 -15.66
C CYS A 182 19.02 19.52 -16.76
N ARG A 183 17.74 19.66 -16.40
CA ARG A 183 16.64 19.95 -17.35
C ARG A 183 16.72 21.35 -17.96
N LEU A 184 17.12 22.35 -17.17
CA LEU A 184 17.38 23.72 -17.63
C LEU A 184 18.67 23.83 -18.47
N GLN A 185 19.61 22.88 -18.30
CA GLN A 185 20.93 22.84 -18.95
C GLN A 185 20.93 22.21 -20.36
N GLY A 186 19.80 22.16 -21.07
CA GLY A 186 19.84 22.14 -22.53
C GLY A 186 20.53 23.40 -23.06
N LYS A 187 21.83 23.30 -23.40
CA LYS A 187 22.78 24.32 -23.92
C LYS A 187 23.60 25.18 -22.93
N ARG A 188 23.51 25.06 -21.59
CA ARG A 188 24.30 25.91 -20.63
C ARG A 188 24.88 25.17 -19.41
N ALA A 189 25.53 24.03 -19.62
CA ALA A 189 26.00 23.09 -18.59
C ALA A 189 27.00 23.63 -17.54
N ASN A 190 27.74 24.70 -17.81
CA ASN A 190 28.84 25.12 -16.93
C ASN A 190 28.42 25.96 -15.71
N LYS A 191 27.31 26.70 -15.77
CA LYS A 191 26.96 27.67 -14.71
C LYS A 191 26.29 27.03 -13.49
N ALA A 192 25.37 26.08 -13.71
CA ALA A 192 24.71 25.40 -12.59
C ALA A 192 25.56 24.28 -11.98
N LYS A 193 26.49 23.66 -12.72
CA LYS A 193 27.56 22.85 -12.11
C LYS A 193 28.43 23.68 -11.16
N LYS A 194 28.72 24.94 -11.52
CA LYS A 194 29.47 25.86 -10.67
C LYS A 194 28.71 26.24 -9.40
N MET A 195 27.42 26.56 -9.49
CA MET A 195 26.58 26.87 -8.32
C MET A 195 26.43 25.68 -7.36
N ILE A 196 26.23 24.46 -7.88
CA ILE A 196 26.16 23.26 -7.04
C ILE A 196 27.52 23.01 -6.35
N LYS A 197 28.63 23.25 -7.04
CA LYS A 197 29.98 23.14 -6.46
C LYS A 197 30.23 24.20 -5.38
N GLU A 198 29.82 25.44 -5.61
CA GLU A 198 29.92 26.55 -4.65
C GLU A 198 29.08 26.27 -3.39
N LEU A 199 27.86 25.74 -3.53
CA LEU A 199 27.01 25.34 -2.40
C LEU A 199 27.59 24.18 -1.58
N ILE A 200 28.29 23.25 -2.22
CA ILE A 200 28.95 22.11 -1.54
C ILE A 200 30.27 22.55 -0.88
N GLU A 201 31.00 23.50 -1.48
CA GLU A 201 32.27 24.03 -0.96
C GLU A 201 32.06 24.99 0.23
N ASP A 202 30.98 25.77 0.27
CA ASP A 202 30.68 26.68 1.40
C ASP A 202 30.40 25.96 2.73
N ASP A 203 29.94 24.71 2.70
CA ASP A 203 29.78 23.88 3.92
C ASP A 203 31.13 23.35 4.46
N THR A 204 32.17 23.25 3.62
CA THR A 204 33.49 22.77 4.08
C THR A 204 34.32 23.83 4.81
N PHE A 205 33.92 25.11 4.74
CA PHE A 205 34.64 26.22 5.37
C PHE A 205 34.07 26.67 6.74
N LYS A 206 33.03 25.99 7.26
CA LYS A 206 32.46 26.31 8.59
C LYS A 206 32.85 25.37 9.73
N GLU A 207 33.64 24.32 9.47
CA GLU A 207 34.21 23.44 10.51
C GLU A 207 35.70 23.70 10.77
N SER A 208 36.13 24.98 10.83
CA SER A 208 37.48 25.37 11.27
C SER A 208 37.44 26.21 12.54
#